data_AF-A0A2R7KBG4-F1
#
_entry.id   AF-A0A2R7KBG4-F1
#
_cell.length_a   1.000
_cell.length_b   1.000
_cell.length_c   1.000
_cell.angle_alpha   90.00
_cell.angle_beta   90.00
_cell.angle_gamma   90.00
#
_symmetry.space_group_name_H-M   'P 1'
#
loop_
_entity.id
_entity.type
_entity.pdbx_description
1 polymer ?
#
loop_
_entity_poly.entity_id
_entity_poly.type
_entity_poly.pdbx_seq_one_letter_code
_entity_poly.pdbx_strand_id
1 'polypeptide(L)'
;MPNVWNIGNTTVRNPKRIENALSVFASEGFSGNAKGSEQEARLHEVFKEKSILDFEGAASDFNGRKWRAAFYQLGFISYEKYNINGHNIDVQKLFQTIGEQNIKLPYQLSEAGIDLINAKTIPEIDDIYTRQFACYELPNSLETGFPKGKMKPFILFLQVLNCLQTKGYAGLN
;
A
#
# COMPACT_ATOMS: atom_id res chain seq x y z
N MET A 1 0.17 -18.21 -18.53
CA MET A 1 -1.04 -17.39 -18.34
C MET A 1 -0.61 -15.95 -18.15
N PRO A 2 -1.30 -14.93 -18.70
CA PRO A 2 -1.02 -13.56 -18.34
C PRO A 2 -1.27 -13.38 -16.84
N ASN A 3 -0.28 -12.85 -16.12
CA ASN A 3 -0.44 -12.54 -14.70
C ASN A 3 -1.48 -11.43 -14.58
N VAL A 4 -2.60 -11.72 -13.92
CA VAL A 4 -3.62 -10.72 -13.61
C VAL A 4 -3.01 -9.71 -12.64
N TRP A 5 -3.14 -8.42 -12.93
CA TRP A 5 -2.75 -7.39 -11.98
C TRP A 5 -3.64 -7.47 -10.74
N ASN A 6 -3.02 -7.52 -9.57
CA ASN A 6 -3.68 -7.53 -8.26
C ASN A 6 -3.06 -6.42 -7.41
N ILE A 7 -3.85 -5.42 -7.00
CA ILE A 7 -3.43 -4.51 -5.91
C ILE A 7 -3.28 -5.37 -4.67
N GLY A 8 -2.10 -5.32 -4.06
CA GLY A 8 -1.88 -6.01 -2.80
C GLY A 8 -2.19 -7.50 -2.91
N ASN A 9 -1.48 -8.22 -3.79
CA ASN A 9 -1.44 -9.71 -3.78
C ASN A 9 -0.82 -10.30 -2.49
N THR A 10 -0.73 -9.48 -1.46
CA THR A 10 -0.53 -9.86 -0.08
C THR A 10 -1.89 -10.30 0.43
N THR A 11 -1.98 -11.21 1.39
CA THR A 11 -3.24 -11.83 1.84
C THR A 11 -4.20 -10.87 2.59
N VAL A 12 -4.08 -9.56 2.34
CA VAL A 12 -4.78 -8.44 2.99
C VAL A 12 -5.94 -8.01 2.09
N ARG A 13 -7.14 -8.52 2.36
CA ARG A 13 -8.32 -8.35 1.48
C ARG A 13 -9.38 -7.38 2.02
N ASN A 14 -9.12 -6.70 3.13
CA ASN A 14 -10.09 -5.83 3.80
C ASN A 14 -9.46 -4.45 4.10
N PRO A 15 -9.92 -3.37 3.44
CA PRO A 15 -9.44 -2.00 3.69
C PRO A 15 -9.53 -1.58 5.16
N LYS A 16 -10.61 -1.96 5.86
CA LYS A 16 -10.75 -1.65 7.30
C LYS A 16 -9.65 -2.29 8.15
N ARG A 17 -9.16 -3.47 7.73
CA ARG A 17 -8.02 -4.12 8.40
C ARG A 17 -6.71 -3.39 8.09
N ILE A 18 -6.57 -2.76 6.93
CA ILE A 18 -5.39 -1.95 6.59
C ILE A 18 -5.33 -0.71 7.48
N GLU A 19 -6.45 -0.01 7.68
CA GLU A 19 -6.54 1.14 8.60
C GLU A 19 -6.09 0.74 10.01
N ASN A 20 -6.75 -0.26 10.61
CA ASN A 20 -6.44 -0.70 11.97
C ASN A 20 -4.99 -1.20 12.08
N ALA A 21 -4.51 -1.95 11.08
CA ALA A 21 -3.14 -2.43 11.04
C ALA A 21 -2.13 -1.29 10.96
N LEU A 22 -2.41 -0.25 10.18
CA LEU A 22 -1.54 0.92 10.04
C LEU A 22 -1.51 1.76 11.34
N SER A 23 -2.65 1.91 12.02
CA SER A 23 -2.71 2.54 13.33
C SER A 23 -1.86 1.78 14.36
N VAL A 24 -1.96 0.45 14.40
CA VAL A 24 -1.12 -0.39 15.25
C VAL A 24 0.35 -0.30 14.86
N PHE A 25 0.65 -0.34 13.57
CA PHE A 25 2.00 -0.19 13.04
C PHE A 25 2.65 1.12 13.54
N ALA A 26 1.90 2.22 13.51
CA ALA A 26 2.32 3.52 14.00
C ALA A 26 2.52 3.51 15.53
N SER A 27 1.51 3.07 16.29
CA SER A 27 1.53 3.13 17.76
C SER A 27 2.57 2.22 18.40
N GLU A 28 2.94 1.13 17.73
CA GLU A 28 3.91 0.13 18.22
C GLU A 28 5.35 0.41 17.77
N GLY A 29 5.58 1.57 17.15
CA GLY A 29 6.91 2.08 16.81
C GLY A 29 7.55 1.45 15.57
N PHE A 30 6.76 0.88 14.66
CA PHE A 30 7.30 0.25 13.44
C PHE A 30 7.61 1.26 12.33
N SER A 31 7.05 2.47 12.37
CA SER A 31 7.35 3.55 11.41
C SER A 31 8.86 3.85 11.39
N GLY A 32 9.51 3.64 10.23
CA GLY A 32 10.95 3.83 10.07
C GLY A 32 11.82 2.67 10.57
N ASN A 33 11.22 1.63 11.17
CA ASN A 33 11.93 0.54 11.86
C ASN A 33 11.31 -0.85 11.60
N ALA A 34 10.53 -1.01 10.53
CA ALA A 34 9.78 -2.24 10.25
C ALA A 34 10.57 -3.32 9.49
N LYS A 35 11.87 -3.12 9.21
CA LYS A 35 12.69 -4.04 8.42
C LYS A 35 13.58 -4.90 9.31
N GLY A 36 13.69 -6.18 8.95
CA GLY A 36 14.53 -7.16 9.64
C GLY A 36 13.69 -8.31 10.16
N SER A 37 14.24 -9.52 10.16
CA SER A 37 13.46 -10.74 10.47
C SER A 37 12.78 -10.66 11.83
N GLU A 38 13.47 -10.15 12.85
CA GLU A 38 12.90 -9.92 14.18
C GLU A 38 11.76 -8.90 14.17
N GLN A 39 11.95 -7.74 13.54
CA GLN A 39 10.92 -6.69 13.47
C GLN A 39 9.69 -7.13 12.67
N GLU A 40 9.91 -7.88 11.58
CA GLU A 40 8.84 -8.42 10.74
C GLU A 40 8.06 -9.52 11.47
N ALA A 41 8.75 -10.38 12.23
CA ALA A 41 8.09 -11.38 13.08
C ALA A 41 7.30 -10.71 14.22
N ARG A 42 7.89 -9.71 14.89
CA ARG A 42 7.22 -8.90 15.92
C ARG A 42 5.97 -8.20 15.37
N LEU A 43 6.06 -7.63 14.17
CA LEU A 43 4.91 -7.01 13.51
C LEU A 43 3.77 -8.00 13.31
N HIS A 44 4.09 -9.23 12.85
CA HIS A 44 3.08 -10.26 12.67
C HIS A 44 2.46 -10.71 14.00
N GLU A 45 3.27 -10.89 15.05
CA GLU A 45 2.79 -11.26 16.38
C GLU A 45 1.87 -10.18 16.97
N VAL A 46 2.27 -8.91 16.93
CA VAL A 46 1.47 -7.79 17.41
C VAL A 46 0.12 -7.70 16.69
N PHE A 47 0.10 -7.94 15.37
CA PHE A 47 -1.15 -7.95 14.61
C PHE A 47 -2.05 -9.13 14.98
N LYS A 48 -1.47 -10.28 15.31
CA LYS A 48 -2.21 -11.43 15.85
C LYS A 48 -2.79 -11.10 17.23
N GLU A 49 -1.97 -10.61 18.16
CA GLU A 49 -2.36 -10.24 19.52
C GLU A 49 -3.49 -9.19 19.54
N LYS A 50 -3.42 -8.18 18.67
CA LYS A 50 -4.45 -7.13 18.56
C LYS A 50 -5.63 -7.51 17.66
N SER A 51 -5.75 -8.79 17.29
CA SER A 51 -6.85 -9.31 16.45
C SER A 51 -7.01 -8.57 15.11
N ILE A 52 -5.92 -7.99 14.59
CA ILE A 52 -5.86 -7.46 13.22
C ILE A 52 -5.89 -8.63 12.24
N LEU A 53 -5.36 -9.79 12.64
CA LEU A 53 -5.40 -11.02 11.87
C LEU A 53 -5.77 -12.23 12.70
N ASP A 54 -6.66 -13.02 12.13
CA ASP A 54 -6.99 -14.36 12.60
C ASP A 54 -6.03 -15.34 11.95
N PHE A 55 -5.14 -15.91 12.76
CA PHE A 55 -4.08 -16.80 12.31
C PHE A 55 -3.67 -17.74 13.45
N GLU A 56 -3.87 -19.04 13.25
CA GLU A 56 -3.60 -20.05 14.27
C GLU A 56 -2.13 -20.52 14.34
N GLY A 57 -1.28 -20.08 13.40
CA GLY A 57 0.13 -20.47 13.39
C GLY A 57 1.06 -19.57 14.23
N ALA A 58 2.36 -19.90 14.21
CA ALA A 58 3.41 -19.07 14.79
C ALA A 58 3.68 -17.81 13.95
N ALA A 59 3.93 -16.67 14.60
CA ALA A 59 4.33 -15.48 13.88
C ALA A 59 5.60 -15.71 13.07
N SER A 60 5.74 -14.94 11.99
CA SER A 60 6.78 -15.16 11.00
C SER A 60 7.08 -13.86 10.28
N ASP A 61 8.35 -13.68 9.98
CA ASP A 61 8.84 -12.54 9.22
C ASP A 61 8.20 -12.46 7.82
N PHE A 62 7.93 -13.60 7.19
CA PHE A 62 7.27 -13.69 5.90
C PHE A 62 5.89 -13.03 5.88
N ASN A 63 5.08 -13.25 6.91
CA ASN A 63 3.76 -12.63 7.01
C ASN A 63 3.87 -11.14 7.41
N GLY A 64 4.84 -10.77 8.25
CA GLY A 64 5.16 -9.36 8.52
C GLY A 64 5.54 -8.59 7.26
N ARG A 65 6.38 -9.19 6.40
CA ARG A 65 6.76 -8.60 5.09
C ARG A 65 5.57 -8.32 4.20
N LYS A 66 4.56 -9.20 4.19
CA LYS A 66 3.34 -9.02 3.39
C LYS A 66 2.55 -7.78 3.83
N TRP A 67 2.43 -7.56 5.13
CA TRP A 67 1.74 -6.36 5.65
C TRP A 67 2.51 -5.08 5.33
N ARG A 68 3.82 -5.09 5.58
CA ARG A 68 4.68 -3.97 5.19
C ARG A 68 4.61 -3.68 3.69
N ALA A 69 4.53 -4.73 2.85
CA ALA A 69 4.33 -4.61 1.41
C ALA A 69 3.00 -3.98 1.04
N ALA A 70 1.90 -4.40 1.67
CA ALA A 70 0.60 -3.77 1.48
C ALA A 70 0.65 -2.26 1.74
N PHE A 71 1.30 -1.84 2.84
CA PHE A 71 1.39 -0.43 3.20
C PHE A 71 2.20 0.40 2.20
N TYR A 72 3.39 -0.05 1.77
CA TYR A 72 4.20 0.76 0.85
C TYR A 72 3.65 0.74 -0.59
N GLN A 73 3.00 -0.34 -1.01
CA GLN A 73 2.39 -0.42 -2.35
C GLN A 73 1.17 0.51 -2.46
N LEU A 74 0.45 0.73 -1.35
CA LEU A 74 -0.65 1.68 -1.26
C LEU A 74 -0.18 3.12 -0.94
N GLY A 75 1.12 3.36 -0.81
CA GLY A 75 1.66 4.69 -0.56
C GLY A 75 1.48 5.21 0.87
N PHE A 76 1.05 4.38 1.83
CA PHE A 76 0.85 4.78 3.24
C PHE A 76 2.14 4.82 4.05
N ILE A 77 3.18 4.11 3.60
CA ILE A 77 4.53 4.22 4.14
C ILE A 77 5.53 4.33 2.98
N SER A 78 6.71 4.88 3.26
CA SER A 78 7.83 4.91 2.34
C SER A 78 8.38 3.50 2.07
N TYR A 79 9.10 3.35 0.97
CA TYR A 79 9.86 2.15 0.64
C TYR A 79 11.36 2.45 0.72
N GLU A 80 12.21 1.41 0.74
CA GLU A 80 13.65 1.62 0.90
C GLU A 80 14.35 2.20 -0.34
N LYS A 81 13.90 1.82 -1.54
CA LYS A 81 14.56 2.15 -2.80
C LYS A 81 13.56 2.26 -3.94
N TYR A 82 13.65 3.34 -4.70
CA TYR A 82 12.75 3.63 -5.80
C TYR A 82 13.52 3.60 -7.11
N ASN A 83 13.00 2.88 -8.12
CA ASN A 83 13.56 2.88 -9.46
C ASN A 83 13.06 4.09 -10.24
N ILE A 84 13.95 5.05 -10.51
CA ILE A 84 13.65 6.23 -11.29
C ILE A 84 14.56 6.19 -12.53
N ASN A 85 13.96 6.04 -13.71
CA ASN A 85 14.66 5.95 -15.00
C ASN A 85 15.77 4.89 -15.01
N GLY A 86 15.54 3.72 -14.40
CA GLY A 86 16.53 2.64 -14.33
C GLY A 86 17.55 2.76 -13.19
N HIS A 87 17.54 3.86 -12.44
CA HIS A 87 18.43 4.07 -11.30
C HIS A 87 17.69 3.87 -9.99
N ASN A 88 18.27 3.07 -9.09
CA ASN A 88 17.74 2.94 -7.73
C ASN A 88 18.19 4.14 -6.89
N ILE A 89 17.22 4.90 -6.38
CA ILE A 89 17.40 6.03 -5.49
C ILE A 89 16.89 5.62 -4.11
N ASP A 90 17.69 5.83 -3.07
CA ASP A 90 17.25 5.59 -1.69
C ASP A 90 16.16 6.59 -1.27
N VAL A 91 15.38 6.21 -0.25
CA VAL A 91 14.28 7.01 0.28
C VAL A 91 14.68 8.44 0.64
N GLN A 92 15.78 8.62 1.39
CA GLN A 92 16.18 9.93 1.87
C GLN A 92 16.50 10.87 0.70
N LYS A 93 17.28 10.37 -0.27
CA LYS A 93 17.65 11.13 -1.47
C LYS A 93 16.43 11.45 -2.34
N LEU A 94 15.49 10.51 -2.51
CA LEU A 94 14.29 10.74 -3.30
C LEU A 94 13.43 11.85 -2.67
N PHE A 95 13.08 11.71 -1.39
CA PHE A 95 12.19 12.64 -0.71
C PHE A 95 12.81 14.04 -0.59
N GLN A 96 14.13 14.13 -0.33
CA GLN A 96 14.88 15.39 -0.42
C GLN A 96 14.78 16.04 -1.81
N THR A 97 14.85 15.24 -2.89
CA THR A 97 14.81 15.74 -4.27
C THR A 97 13.44 16.30 -4.65
N ILE A 98 12.36 15.69 -4.16
CA ILE A 98 10.99 16.14 -4.46
C ILE A 98 10.48 17.22 -3.49
N GLY A 99 11.33 17.69 -2.56
CA GLY A 99 11.00 18.76 -1.63
C GLY A 99 10.25 18.32 -0.37
N GLU A 100 10.14 17.02 -0.12
CA GLU A 100 9.49 16.45 1.06
C GLU A 100 10.53 16.09 2.13
N GLN A 101 10.55 16.83 3.23
CA GLN A 101 11.60 16.71 4.24
C GLN A 101 11.22 15.83 5.44
N ASN A 102 9.95 15.44 5.57
CA ASN A 102 9.47 14.68 6.72
C ASN A 102 9.83 13.19 6.60
N ILE A 103 9.95 12.67 5.38
CA ILE A 103 10.25 11.26 5.12
C ILE A 103 11.76 11.10 4.87
N LYS A 104 12.42 10.41 5.81
CA LYS A 104 13.88 10.18 5.77
C LYS A 104 14.26 8.71 5.89
N LEU A 105 13.38 7.90 6.47
CA LEU A 105 13.65 6.50 6.78
C LEU A 105 12.83 5.57 5.88
N PRO A 106 13.34 4.36 5.57
CA PRO A 106 12.55 3.32 4.92
C PRO A 106 11.36 2.91 5.80
N TYR A 107 10.20 2.64 5.19
CA TYR A 107 9.00 2.17 5.89
C TYR A 107 8.50 3.15 6.96
N GLN A 108 8.76 4.44 6.77
CA GLN A 108 8.23 5.53 7.57
C GLN A 108 6.84 5.91 7.05
N LEU A 109 5.92 6.27 7.94
CA LEU A 109 4.62 6.83 7.55
C LEU A 109 4.78 7.97 6.54
N SER A 110 3.98 7.93 5.48
CA SER A 110 3.77 9.05 4.58
C SER A 110 2.67 9.97 5.08
N GLU A 111 2.48 11.13 4.44
CA GLU A 111 1.34 12.01 4.73
C GLU A 111 0.01 11.26 4.56
N ALA A 112 -0.17 10.52 3.46
CA ALA A 112 -1.37 9.70 3.25
C ALA A 112 -1.58 8.64 4.34
N GLY A 113 -0.50 8.07 4.88
CA GLY A 113 -0.58 7.15 6.01
C GLY A 113 -0.99 7.84 7.30
N ILE A 114 -0.47 9.05 7.55
CA ILE A 114 -0.85 9.89 8.69
C ILE A 114 -2.32 10.31 8.59
N ASP A 115 -2.77 10.70 7.40
CA ASP A 115 -4.17 11.06 7.16
C ASP A 115 -5.09 9.86 7.42
N LEU A 116 -4.70 8.66 6.95
CA LEU A 116 -5.52 7.45 7.13
C LEU A 116 -5.69 7.07 8.61
N ILE A 117 -4.63 7.16 9.42
CA ILE A 117 -4.72 6.83 10.86
C ILE A 117 -5.51 7.89 11.65
N ASN A 118 -5.61 9.11 11.13
CA ASN A 118 -6.32 10.22 11.77
C ASN A 118 -7.76 10.42 11.26
N ALA A 119 -8.12 9.79 10.14
CA ALA A 119 -9.45 9.86 9.56
C ALA A 119 -10.51 9.35 10.54
N LYS A 120 -11.61 10.10 10.68
CA LYS A 120 -12.68 9.82 11.65
C LYS A 120 -13.97 9.39 10.98
N THR A 121 -14.09 9.66 9.68
CA THR A 121 -15.32 9.45 8.92
C THR A 121 -15.05 8.59 7.69
N ILE A 122 -16.08 7.86 7.23
CA ILE A 122 -16.00 7.05 6.01
C ILE A 122 -15.63 7.90 4.79
N PRO A 123 -16.19 9.12 4.57
CA PRO A 123 -15.78 9.95 3.44
C PRO A 123 -14.31 10.35 3.42
N GLU A 124 -13.69 10.60 4.58
CA GLU A 124 -12.24 10.90 4.66
C GLU A 124 -11.41 9.68 4.23
N ILE A 125 -11.77 8.50 4.74
CA ILE A 125 -11.11 7.23 4.39
C ILE A 125 -11.25 6.98 2.88
N ASP A 126 -12.46 7.13 2.34
CA ASP A 126 -12.75 6.93 0.92
C ASP A 126 -11.97 7.91 0.02
N ASP A 127 -11.84 9.18 0.41
CA ASP A 127 -11.04 10.17 -0.34
C ASP A 127 -9.57 9.77 -0.38
N ILE A 128 -9.00 9.36 0.76
CA ILE A 128 -7.61 8.92 0.87
C ILE A 128 -7.35 7.72 -0.05
N TYR A 129 -8.17 6.67 0.04
CA TYR A 129 -8.04 5.49 -0.82
C TYR A 129 -8.23 5.83 -2.30
N THR A 130 -9.22 6.66 -2.63
CA THR A 130 -9.49 7.09 -4.00
C THR A 130 -8.28 7.79 -4.60
N ARG A 131 -7.62 8.68 -3.85
CA ARG A 131 -6.37 9.34 -4.28
C ARG A 131 -5.26 8.33 -4.51
N GLN A 132 -5.05 7.37 -3.60
CA GLN A 132 -4.02 6.34 -3.78
C GLN A 132 -4.28 5.50 -5.04
N PHE A 133 -5.51 5.06 -5.25
CA PHE A 133 -5.88 4.26 -6.42
C PHE A 133 -5.81 5.05 -7.73
N ALA A 134 -6.19 6.32 -7.74
CA ALA A 134 -6.12 7.18 -8.92
C ALA A 134 -4.66 7.51 -9.32
N CYS A 135 -3.77 7.64 -8.34
CA CYS A 135 -2.34 7.88 -8.55
C CYS A 135 -1.59 6.62 -8.99
N TYR A 136 -2.03 5.43 -8.59
CA TYR A 136 -1.38 4.18 -8.92
C TYR A 136 -1.34 3.92 -10.43
N GLU A 137 -0.12 3.78 -10.96
CA GLU A 137 0.19 3.55 -12.37
C GLU A 137 1.15 2.37 -12.49
N LEU A 138 1.07 1.61 -13.59
CA LEU A 138 2.04 0.60 -13.97
C LEU A 138 2.67 0.95 -15.32
N PRO A 139 3.98 0.75 -15.50
CA PRO A 139 4.94 0.51 -14.44
C PRO A 139 5.09 1.76 -13.54
N ASN A 140 5.53 1.57 -12.30
CA ASN A 140 5.94 2.65 -11.41
C ASN A 140 7.33 2.39 -10.81
N SER A 141 7.78 3.26 -9.91
CA SER A 141 9.10 3.20 -9.30
C SER A 141 9.31 2.00 -8.36
N LEU A 142 8.25 1.29 -7.99
CA LEU A 142 8.29 0.06 -7.19
C LEU A 142 8.05 -1.19 -8.05
N GLU A 143 7.20 -1.06 -9.06
CA GLU A 143 6.73 -2.15 -9.91
C GLU A 143 7.04 -1.86 -11.38
N THR A 144 8.21 -2.30 -11.82
CA THR A 144 8.72 -2.02 -13.18
C THR A 144 8.22 -3.01 -14.23
N GLY A 145 7.68 -4.15 -13.81
CA GLY A 145 7.22 -5.22 -14.70
C GLY A 145 5.91 -4.90 -15.39
N PHE A 146 5.96 -4.36 -16.61
CA PHE A 146 4.78 -4.19 -17.47
C PHE A 146 5.15 -4.36 -18.95
N PRO A 147 4.40 -5.13 -19.78
CA PRO A 147 4.86 -5.54 -21.11
C PRO A 147 5.18 -4.39 -22.08
N LYS A 148 4.32 -3.36 -22.15
CA LYS A 148 4.53 -2.13 -22.95
C LYS A 148 3.52 -1.06 -22.53
N GLY A 149 3.94 0.21 -22.52
CA GLY A 149 3.08 1.36 -22.26
C GLY A 149 2.86 1.60 -20.76
N LYS A 150 1.74 2.23 -20.44
CA LYS A 150 1.35 2.59 -19.08
C LYS A 150 -0.11 2.27 -18.84
N MET A 151 -0.47 1.93 -17.61
CA MET A 151 -1.84 1.65 -17.21
C MET A 151 -2.11 2.23 -15.83
N LYS A 152 -3.22 2.97 -15.69
CA LYS A 152 -3.80 3.34 -14.40
C LYS A 152 -4.97 2.40 -14.12
N PRO A 153 -4.77 1.32 -13.35
CA PRO A 153 -5.73 0.22 -13.32
C PRO A 153 -7.09 0.61 -12.74
N PHE A 154 -7.12 1.48 -11.72
CA PHE A 154 -8.36 2.00 -11.15
C PHE A 154 -9.15 2.81 -12.19
N ILE A 155 -8.46 3.65 -12.97
CA ILE A 155 -9.07 4.43 -14.05
C ILE A 155 -9.61 3.51 -15.15
N LEU A 156 -8.85 2.48 -15.54
CA LEU A 156 -9.30 1.48 -16.50
C LEU A 156 -10.57 0.76 -15.99
N PHE A 157 -10.61 0.38 -14.71
CA PHE A 157 -11.78 -0.25 -14.11
C PHE A 157 -13.02 0.66 -14.21
N LEU A 158 -12.91 1.94 -13.84
CA LEU A 158 -14.01 2.91 -13.97
C LEU A 158 -14.47 3.09 -15.43
N GLN A 159 -13.53 3.14 -16.38
CA GLN A 159 -13.85 3.23 -17.81
C GLN A 159 -14.61 2.01 -18.31
N VAL A 160 -14.23 0.81 -17.86
CA VAL A 160 -14.94 -0.43 -18.19
C VAL A 160 -16.35 -0.41 -17.61
N LEU A 161 -16.52 -0.05 -16.34
CA LEU A 161 -17.85 0.06 -15.71
C LEU A 161 -18.75 1.05 -16.46
N ASN A 162 -18.25 2.25 -16.77
CA ASN A 162 -18.98 3.26 -17.53
C ASN A 162 -19.35 2.77 -18.94
N CYS A 163 -18.45 2.05 -19.62
CA CYS A 163 -18.71 1.46 -20.93
C CYS A 163 -19.82 0.39 -20.85
N LEU A 164 -19.82 -0.44 -19.81
CA LEU A 164 -20.85 -1.46 -19.61
C LEU A 164 -22.22 -0.84 -19.31
N GLN A 165 -22.25 0.18 -18.45
CA GLN A 165 -23.47 0.91 -18.10
C GLN A 165 -24.07 1.62 -19.32
N THR A 166 -23.25 2.33 -20.11
CA THR A 166 -23.71 3.04 -21.32
C THR A 166 -24.21 2.09 -22.42
N LYS A 167 -23.77 0.83 -22.43
CA LYS A 167 -24.25 -0.22 -23.34
C LYS A 167 -25.43 -1.02 -22.80
N GLY A 168 -25.92 -0.70 -21.60
CA GLY A 168 -27.09 -1.35 -21.01
C GLY A 168 -26.87 -2.81 -20.58
N TYR A 169 -25.63 -3.22 -20.29
CA TYR A 169 -25.38 -4.55 -19.73
C TYR A 169 -25.87 -4.62 -18.27
N ALA A 170 -26.53 -5.74 -17.92
CA ALA A 170 -27.15 -5.94 -16.61
C ALA A 170 -26.13 -6.00 -15.45
N GLY A 171 -26.55 -5.58 -14.25
CA GLY A 171 -25.74 -5.65 -13.02
C GLY A 171 -25.00 -4.37 -12.62
N LEU A 172 -25.22 -3.25 -13.32
CA LEU A 172 -24.66 -1.93 -13.02
C LEU A 172 -25.72 -0.80 -12.99
N ASN A 173 -27.01 -1.19 -12.99
CA ASN A 173 -28.16 -0.29 -12.85
C ASN A 173 -28.83 -0.49 -11.51
#